data_AF-A0A947AFU3-F1
#
_entry.id   AF-A0A947AFU3-F1
#
_cell.length_a   1.000
_cell.length_b   1.000
_cell.length_c   1.000
_cell.angle_alpha   90.00
_cell.angle_beta   90.00
_cell.angle_gamma   90.00
#
_symmetry.space_group_name_H-M   'P 1'
#
loop_
_entity.id
_entity.type
_entity.pdbx_description
1 polymer ?
#
loop_
_entity_poly.entity_id
_entity_poly.type
_entity_poly.pdbx_seq_one_letter_code
_entity_poly.pdbx_strand_id
1 'polypeptide(L)'
;QAISVRSTRYTMSSVINVFVASLENEDGFDFFLETLLTLNLFVIIDKAYLVIEIRAIYDKLIFQYQKNDDFINTAVAKSSIPFIEENKGNAKALFTALENGKKKRNVGDGFKHIVSDNWKVDMVVTFNIRSLKNYFDLRDSGAAWFQIQWLAEAMKEVTPVKYLKLIDKKYK
;
A
#
# COMPACT_ATOMS: atom_id res chain seq x y z
N GLN A 1 16.87 -5.46 15.80
CA GLN A 1 15.70 -4.59 15.50
C GLN A 1 14.77 -5.39 14.60
N ALA A 2 13.55 -5.71 15.05
CA ALA A 2 12.56 -6.34 14.18
C ALA A 2 11.93 -5.23 13.33
N ILE A 3 12.33 -5.13 12.07
CA ILE A 3 11.66 -4.24 11.10
C ILE A 3 10.33 -4.91 10.78
N SER A 4 9.26 -4.40 11.39
CA SER A 4 7.88 -4.81 11.12
C SER A 4 7.51 -4.42 9.69
N VAL A 5 7.56 -5.38 8.77
CA VAL A 5 7.10 -5.23 7.39
C VAL A 5 5.59 -4.96 7.42
N ARG A 6 5.13 -3.77 6.99
CA ARG A 6 3.69 -3.50 6.88
C ARG A 6 3.19 -4.27 5.67
N SER A 7 2.60 -5.43 5.91
CA SER A 7 1.95 -6.21 4.85
C SER A 7 1.00 -5.32 4.06
N THR A 8 1.04 -5.41 2.72
CA THR A 8 0.11 -4.76 1.77
C THR A 8 -1.35 -4.97 2.17
N ARG A 9 -1.63 -6.08 2.87
CA ARG A 9 -2.89 -6.38 3.55
C ARG A 9 -3.41 -5.24 4.43
N TYR A 10 -2.56 -4.68 5.29
CA TYR A 10 -2.94 -3.62 6.21
C TYR A 10 -3.14 -2.29 5.49
N THR A 11 -2.33 -2.05 4.46
CA THR A 11 -2.44 -0.89 3.57
C THR A 11 -3.77 -0.89 2.82
N MET A 12 -4.15 -2.01 2.22
CA MET A 12 -5.46 -2.18 1.57
C MET A 12 -6.60 -2.00 2.56
N SER A 13 -6.50 -2.58 3.76
CA SER A 13 -7.53 -2.38 4.80
C SER A 13 -7.73 -0.90 5.12
N SER A 14 -6.66 -0.11 5.20
CA SER A 14 -6.78 1.32 5.47
C SER A 14 -7.43 2.06 4.31
N VAL A 15 -7.10 1.77 3.05
CA VAL A 15 -7.79 2.37 1.89
C VAL A 15 -9.28 2.05 1.88
N ILE A 16 -9.65 0.80 2.18
CA ILE A 16 -11.05 0.40 2.27
C ILE A 16 -11.76 1.09 3.45
N ASN A 17 -11.09 1.24 4.59
CA ASN A 17 -11.64 1.99 5.72
C ASN A 17 -11.88 3.46 5.37
N VAL A 18 -10.94 4.12 4.66
CA VAL A 18 -11.14 5.50 4.18
C VAL A 18 -12.33 5.55 3.23
N PHE A 19 -12.45 4.58 2.32
CA PHE A 19 -13.59 4.53 1.39
C PHE A 19 -14.93 4.39 2.12
N VAL A 20 -15.06 3.44 3.05
CA VAL A 20 -16.29 3.27 3.83
C VAL A 20 -16.60 4.53 4.63
N ALA A 21 -15.59 5.15 5.23
CA ALA A 21 -15.76 6.42 5.94
C ALA A 21 -16.20 7.56 5.02
N SER A 22 -15.70 7.60 3.78
CA SER A 22 -16.03 8.64 2.81
C SER A 22 -17.50 8.66 2.39
N LEU A 23 -18.23 7.56 2.56
CA LEU A 23 -19.67 7.49 2.29
C LEU A 23 -20.49 8.36 3.28
N GLU A 24 -19.90 8.69 4.43
CA GLU A 24 -20.49 9.54 5.47
C GLU A 24 -20.05 11.02 5.35
N ASN A 25 -19.63 11.45 4.16
CA ASN A 25 -19.27 12.84 3.83
C ASN A 25 -20.08 13.32 2.62
N GLU A 26 -20.48 14.60 2.61
CA GLU A 26 -21.13 15.22 1.44
C GLU A 26 -20.20 15.22 0.21
N ASP A 27 -18.90 15.49 0.41
CA ASP A 27 -17.85 15.33 -0.60
C ASP A 27 -16.97 14.12 -0.25
N GLY A 28 -17.53 12.93 -0.51
CA GLY A 28 -16.84 11.67 -0.24
C GLY A 28 -15.52 11.54 -0.99
N PHE A 29 -15.43 12.03 -2.22
CA PHE A 29 -14.16 11.91 -2.95
C PHE A 29 -13.07 12.80 -2.35
N ASP A 30 -13.38 14.06 -2.03
CA ASP A 30 -12.35 14.96 -1.48
C ASP A 30 -11.84 14.45 -0.13
N PHE A 31 -12.73 13.93 0.73
CA PHE A 31 -12.32 13.25 1.95
C PHE A 31 -11.42 12.05 1.68
N PHE A 32 -11.79 11.21 0.70
CA PHE A 32 -11.02 10.03 0.32
C PHE A 32 -9.64 10.41 -0.21
N LEU A 33 -9.57 11.40 -1.10
CA LEU A 33 -8.34 11.91 -1.70
C LEU A 33 -7.38 12.44 -0.65
N GLU A 34 -7.82 13.41 0.16
CA GLU A 34 -6.96 14.06 1.14
C GLU A 34 -6.48 13.05 2.19
N THR A 35 -7.33 12.11 2.60
CA THR A 35 -6.93 11.06 3.55
C THR A 35 -5.93 10.08 2.92
N LEU A 36 -6.14 9.61 1.68
CA LEU A 36 -5.21 8.68 1.01
C LEU A 36 -3.83 9.30 0.79
N LEU A 37 -3.75 10.59 0.48
CA LEU A 37 -2.48 11.30 0.33
C LEU A 37 -1.64 11.24 1.63
N THR A 38 -2.29 11.25 2.82
CA THR A 38 -1.57 11.11 4.10
C THR A 38 -0.98 9.72 4.34
N LEU A 39 -1.51 8.69 3.68
CA LEU A 39 -1.07 7.30 3.86
C LEU A 39 0.27 7.00 3.15
N ASN A 40 0.76 7.91 2.30
CA ASN A 40 2.03 7.79 1.57
C ASN A 40 2.15 6.45 0.79
N LEU A 41 1.08 6.08 0.09
CA LEU A 41 0.96 4.78 -0.57
C LEU A 41 1.69 4.67 -1.89
N PHE A 42 1.88 5.78 -2.59
CA PHE A 42 2.30 5.79 -3.98
C PHE A 42 3.79 6.09 -4.14
N VAL A 43 4.41 5.53 -5.18
CA VAL A 43 5.80 5.82 -5.55
C VAL A 43 5.90 7.20 -6.21
N ILE A 44 4.95 7.54 -7.08
CA ILE A 44 4.81 8.89 -7.65
C ILE A 44 4.34 9.86 -6.56
N ILE A 45 4.92 11.07 -6.54
CA ILE A 45 4.60 12.14 -5.59
C ILE A 45 3.87 13.33 -6.23
N ASP A 46 3.71 13.34 -7.55
CA ASP A 46 3.01 14.42 -8.26
C ASP A 46 1.52 14.42 -7.88
N LYS A 47 1.05 15.48 -7.23
CA LYS A 47 -0.33 15.55 -6.72
C LYS A 47 -1.35 15.47 -7.87
N ALA A 48 -1.10 16.11 -9.02
CA ALA A 48 -2.06 16.11 -10.12
C ALA A 48 -2.24 14.71 -10.72
N TYR A 49 -1.14 13.97 -10.88
CA TYR A 49 -1.18 12.57 -11.28
C TYR A 49 -1.91 11.71 -10.25
N LEU A 50 -1.60 11.89 -8.96
CA LEU A 50 -2.22 11.13 -7.88
C LEU A 50 -3.73 11.38 -7.78
N VAL A 51 -4.23 12.59 -8.09
CA VAL A 51 -5.69 12.84 -8.16
C VAL A 51 -6.36 11.93 -9.18
N ILE A 52 -5.77 11.75 -10.36
CA ILE A 52 -6.32 10.90 -11.42
C ILE A 52 -6.35 9.44 -10.95
N GLU A 53 -5.24 8.98 -10.38
CA GLU A 53 -5.12 7.59 -9.93
C GLU A 53 -6.05 7.27 -8.76
N ILE A 54 -6.13 8.16 -7.77
CA ILE A 54 -6.99 8.01 -6.59
C ILE A 54 -8.47 8.09 -7.00
N ARG A 55 -8.82 8.95 -7.97
CA ARG A 55 -10.16 8.97 -8.57
C ARG A 55 -10.53 7.61 -9.17
N ALA A 56 -9.64 7.02 -9.95
CA ALA A 56 -9.90 5.70 -10.54
C ALA A 56 -10.09 4.61 -9.47
N ILE A 57 -9.36 4.66 -8.35
CA ILE A 57 -9.56 3.75 -7.22
C ILE A 57 -10.94 3.97 -6.58
N TYR A 58 -11.30 5.22 -6.30
CA TYR A 58 -12.58 5.60 -5.70
C TYR A 58 -13.76 5.15 -6.56
N ASP A 59 -13.72 5.44 -7.85
CA ASP A 59 -14.81 5.12 -8.79
C ASP A 59 -15.01 3.60 -8.91
N LYS A 60 -13.93 2.81 -8.92
CA LYS A 60 -14.01 1.34 -8.89
C LYS A 60 -14.63 0.82 -7.59
N LEU A 61 -14.35 1.45 -6.45
CA LEU A 61 -14.93 1.10 -5.16
C LEU A 61 -16.41 1.47 -5.08
N ILE A 62 -16.80 2.66 -5.54
CA ILE A 62 -18.20 3.07 -5.68
C ILE A 62 -18.96 2.10 -6.56
N PHE A 63 -18.40 1.75 -7.72
CA PHE A 63 -19.03 0.80 -8.64
C PHE A 63 -19.29 -0.56 -7.97
N GLN A 64 -18.33 -1.07 -7.20
CA GLN A 64 -18.51 -2.33 -6.46
C GLN A 64 -19.52 -2.19 -5.32
N TYR A 65 -19.47 -1.11 -4.56
CA TYR A 65 -20.40 -0.81 -3.49
C TYR A 65 -21.85 -0.77 -3.99
N GLN A 66 -22.10 -0.14 -5.13
CA GLN A 66 -23.42 -0.05 -5.76
C GLN A 66 -23.93 -1.39 -6.33
N LYS A 67 -23.04 -2.36 -6.59
CA LYS A 67 -23.38 -3.65 -7.22
C LYS A 67 -23.46 -4.81 -6.24
N ASN A 68 -22.86 -4.66 -5.06
CA ASN A 68 -22.77 -5.72 -4.06
C ASN A 68 -23.39 -5.25 -2.75
N ASP A 69 -24.59 -5.75 -2.45
CA ASP A 69 -25.30 -5.42 -1.20
C ASP A 69 -24.52 -5.88 0.05
N ASP A 70 -23.63 -6.87 -0.08
CA ASP A 70 -22.76 -7.38 1.00
C ASP A 70 -21.39 -6.66 1.05
N PHE A 71 -21.21 -5.56 0.31
CA PHE A 71 -19.94 -4.85 0.24
C PHE A 71 -19.41 -4.47 1.63
N ILE A 72 -20.23 -3.89 2.51
CA ILE A 72 -19.78 -3.44 3.84
C ILE A 72 -19.30 -4.62 4.69
N ASN A 73 -20.03 -5.73 4.69
CA ASN A 73 -19.65 -6.93 5.45
C ASN A 73 -18.37 -7.56 4.93
N THR A 74 -18.09 -7.45 3.62
CA THR A 74 -16.86 -7.91 2.99
C THR A 74 -15.69 -6.94 3.22
N ALA A 75 -15.95 -5.63 3.22
CA ALA A 75 -14.98 -4.54 3.32
C ALA A 75 -14.41 -4.35 4.74
N VAL A 76 -15.25 -4.32 5.78
CA VAL A 76 -14.82 -4.07 7.17
C VAL A 76 -14.98 -5.28 8.06
N ALA A 77 -14.37 -5.24 9.25
CA ALA A 77 -14.56 -6.30 10.23
C ALA A 77 -15.99 -6.28 10.79
N LYS A 78 -16.55 -7.47 11.07
CA LYS A 78 -17.90 -7.59 11.65
C LYS A 78 -18.06 -6.80 12.95
N SER A 79 -17.01 -6.74 13.78
CA SER A 79 -16.98 -5.95 15.02
C SER A 79 -16.97 -4.45 14.81
N SER A 80 -16.66 -3.98 13.60
CA SER A 80 -16.53 -2.56 13.25
C SER A 80 -17.77 -2.03 12.53
N ILE A 81 -18.73 -2.90 12.16
CA ILE A 81 -20.00 -2.49 11.54
C ILE A 81 -20.79 -1.51 12.42
N PRO A 82 -20.89 -1.69 13.76
CA PRO A 82 -21.63 -0.74 14.61
C PRO A 82 -21.10 0.69 14.53
N PHE A 83 -19.80 0.88 14.28
CA PHE A 83 -19.20 2.21 14.18
C PHE A 83 -19.76 3.04 13.02
N ILE A 84 -20.26 2.39 11.96
CA ILE A 84 -20.85 3.09 10.80
C ILE A 84 -22.10 3.85 11.25
N GLU A 85 -23.01 3.18 11.97
CA GLU A 85 -24.24 3.82 12.45
C GLU A 85 -23.93 4.84 13.55
N GLU A 86 -22.97 4.57 14.44
CA GLU A 86 -22.55 5.47 15.52
C GLU A 86 -21.93 6.79 15.01
N ASN A 87 -21.32 6.79 13.82
CA ASN A 87 -20.59 7.93 13.26
C ASN A 87 -21.21 8.44 11.95
N LYS A 88 -22.51 8.19 11.74
CA LYS A 88 -23.23 8.61 10.56
C LYS A 88 -23.10 10.11 10.31
N GLY A 89 -22.79 10.50 9.08
CA GLY A 89 -22.49 11.89 8.72
C GLY A 89 -21.17 12.45 9.27
N ASN A 90 -20.30 11.61 9.85
CA ASN A 90 -18.98 12.02 10.33
C ASN A 90 -17.88 11.06 9.86
N ALA A 91 -17.47 11.22 8.60
CA ALA A 91 -16.41 10.45 7.96
C ALA A 91 -15.09 10.40 8.76
N LYS A 92 -14.66 11.52 9.36
CA LYS A 92 -13.39 11.57 10.09
C LYS A 92 -13.44 10.73 11.36
N ALA A 93 -14.53 10.80 12.12
CA ALA A 93 -14.72 9.98 13.32
C ALA A 93 -14.84 8.50 12.96
N LEU A 94 -15.60 8.18 11.90
CA LEU A 94 -15.73 6.81 11.40
C LEU A 94 -14.38 6.22 10.96
N PHE A 95 -13.61 6.95 10.15
CA PHE A 95 -12.28 6.49 9.72
C PHE A 95 -11.39 6.18 10.93
N THR A 96 -11.38 7.07 11.92
CA THR A 96 -10.61 6.88 13.15
C THR A 96 -11.04 5.62 13.91
N ALA A 97 -12.34 5.39 14.04
CA ALA A 97 -12.90 4.21 14.69
C ALA A 97 -12.56 2.91 13.93
N LEU A 98 -12.63 2.92 12.59
CA LEU A 98 -12.28 1.78 11.74
C LEU A 98 -10.79 1.45 11.79
N GLU A 99 -9.91 2.45 11.80
CA GLU A 99 -8.45 2.25 11.90
C GLU A 99 -8.00 1.74 13.27
N ASN A 100 -8.62 2.24 14.35
CA ASN A 100 -8.37 1.78 15.72
C ASN A 100 -9.05 0.43 16.02
N GLY A 101 -10.04 0.06 15.22
CA GLY A 101 -10.76 -1.20 15.32
C GLY A 101 -9.94 -2.41 14.88
N LYS A 102 -10.57 -3.58 14.94
CA LYS A 102 -9.94 -4.82 14.47
C LYS A 102 -9.84 -4.81 12.95
N LYS A 103 -8.63 -4.76 12.42
CA LYS A 103 -8.40 -4.85 10.96
C LYS A 103 -8.83 -6.23 10.44
N LYS A 104 -9.65 -6.24 9.38
CA LYS A 104 -10.10 -7.49 8.78
C LYS A 104 -8.96 -8.09 7.95
N ARG A 105 -8.75 -9.38 8.18
CA ARG A 105 -7.59 -10.11 7.67
C ARG A 105 -7.68 -10.28 6.13
N ASN A 106 -8.77 -10.72 5.53
CA ASN A 106 -8.76 -11.07 4.10
C ASN A 106 -9.42 -10.02 3.20
N VAL A 107 -9.44 -8.74 3.61
CA VAL A 107 -10.08 -7.67 2.83
C VAL A 107 -9.46 -7.57 1.45
N GLY A 108 -8.13 -7.58 1.37
CA GLY A 108 -7.41 -7.30 0.13
C GLY A 108 -7.78 -8.22 -1.04
N ASP A 109 -8.16 -9.48 -0.82
CA ASP A 109 -8.41 -10.44 -1.91
C ASP A 109 -9.51 -10.00 -2.87
N GLY A 110 -10.60 -9.43 -2.33
CA GLY A 110 -11.71 -8.90 -3.14
C GLY A 110 -11.42 -7.55 -3.80
N PHE A 111 -10.29 -6.93 -3.47
CA PHE A 111 -9.94 -5.57 -3.90
C PHE A 111 -8.50 -5.48 -4.47
N LYS A 112 -7.88 -6.59 -4.90
CA LYS A 112 -6.53 -6.50 -5.47
C LYS A 112 -6.52 -5.84 -6.84
N HIS A 113 -7.55 -6.09 -7.65
CA HIS A 113 -7.67 -5.60 -9.02
C HIS A 113 -7.94 -4.08 -9.12
N ILE A 114 -8.24 -3.41 -8.01
CA ILE A 114 -8.38 -1.96 -7.99
C ILE A 114 -7.04 -1.24 -7.82
N VAL A 115 -6.02 -1.92 -7.29
CA VAL A 115 -4.69 -1.39 -7.01
C VAL A 115 -3.82 -1.40 -8.27
N SER A 116 -3.00 -0.36 -8.45
CA SER A 116 -2.05 -0.22 -9.55
C SER A 116 -0.64 -0.65 -9.13
N ASP A 117 0.27 -0.76 -10.11
CA ASP A 117 1.70 -1.00 -9.87
C ASP A 117 2.43 0.20 -9.24
N ASN A 118 1.78 1.36 -9.10
CA ASN A 118 2.37 2.55 -8.47
C ASN A 118 2.33 2.49 -6.93
N TRP A 119 1.73 1.46 -6.35
CA TRP A 119 1.70 1.30 -4.90
C TRP A 119 3.05 0.83 -4.36
N LYS A 120 3.50 1.47 -3.28
CA LYS A 120 4.62 1.01 -2.46
C LYS A 120 4.24 -0.31 -1.79
N VAL A 121 5.18 -1.24 -1.82
CA VAL A 121 5.05 -2.55 -1.20
C VAL A 121 6.25 -2.84 -0.33
N ASP A 122 5.98 -3.40 0.84
CA ASP A 122 7.02 -3.96 1.69
C ASP A 122 7.18 -5.45 1.36
N MET A 123 8.40 -5.88 1.04
CA MET A 123 8.70 -7.26 0.71
C MET A 123 9.88 -7.79 1.52
N VAL A 124 9.82 -9.07 1.88
CA VAL A 124 10.97 -9.81 2.41
C VAL A 124 11.56 -10.63 1.27
N VAL A 125 12.85 -10.43 1.01
CA VAL A 125 13.58 -11.15 -0.03
C VAL A 125 14.77 -11.85 0.60
N THR A 126 14.93 -13.14 0.30
CA THR A 126 16.04 -13.95 0.80
C THR A 126 16.90 -14.39 -0.37
N PHE A 127 18.18 -14.03 -0.32
CA PHE A 127 19.16 -14.45 -1.31
C PHE A 127 20.23 -15.34 -0.67
N ASN A 128 20.65 -16.36 -1.41
CA ASN A 128 21.99 -16.90 -1.17
C ASN A 128 23.03 -15.96 -1.80
N ILE A 129 24.30 -16.06 -1.39
CA ILE A 129 25.36 -15.14 -1.81
C ILE A 129 25.57 -15.13 -3.33
N ARG A 130 25.45 -16.29 -4.00
CA ARG A 130 25.60 -16.38 -5.46
C ARG A 130 24.46 -15.66 -6.19
N SER A 131 23.22 -15.86 -5.75
CA SER A 131 22.05 -15.19 -6.32
C SER A 131 22.09 -13.69 -6.06
N LEU A 132 22.58 -13.26 -4.89
CA LEU A 132 22.77 -11.85 -4.57
C LEU A 132 23.79 -11.19 -5.50
N LYS A 133 24.92 -11.88 -5.77
CA LYS A 133 25.90 -11.43 -6.75
C LYS A 133 25.26 -11.19 -8.13
N ASN A 134 24.56 -12.20 -8.64
CA ASN A 134 23.93 -12.12 -9.96
C ASN A 134 22.83 -11.04 -10.00
N TYR A 135 22.10 -10.86 -8.91
CA TYR A 135 21.11 -9.79 -8.79
C TYR A 135 21.78 -8.42 -8.93
N PHE A 136 22.86 -8.16 -8.19
CA PHE A 136 23.60 -6.90 -8.31
C PHE A 136 24.20 -6.71 -9.71
N ASP A 137 24.83 -7.73 -10.29
CA ASP A 137 25.41 -7.65 -11.63
C ASP A 137 24.38 -7.22 -12.70
N LEU A 138 23.13 -7.68 -12.57
CA LEU A 138 22.05 -7.36 -13.52
C LEU A 138 21.34 -6.05 -13.20
N ARG A 139 21.02 -5.80 -11.92
CA ARG A 139 20.15 -4.69 -11.50
C ARG A 139 20.89 -3.40 -11.21
N ASP A 140 22.18 -3.47 -10.90
CA ASP A 140 23.08 -2.31 -10.80
C ASP A 140 23.70 -1.93 -12.15
N SER A 141 23.27 -2.58 -13.24
CA SER A 141 23.76 -2.26 -14.58
C SER A 141 23.04 -1.03 -15.16
N GLY A 142 23.75 -0.23 -15.95
CA GLY A 142 23.17 0.95 -16.62
C GLY A 142 22.05 0.64 -17.63
N ALA A 143 21.81 -0.64 -17.95
CA ALA A 143 20.70 -1.09 -18.80
C ALA A 143 19.40 -1.36 -18.02
N ALA A 144 19.45 -1.41 -16.69
CA ALA A 144 18.27 -1.66 -15.86
C ALA A 144 17.39 -0.40 -15.73
N TRP A 145 16.13 -0.56 -15.34
CA TRP A 145 15.26 0.58 -15.03
C TRP A 145 15.74 1.31 -13.77
N PHE A 146 15.68 2.65 -13.76
CA PHE A 146 16.30 3.44 -12.68
C PHE A 146 15.80 3.07 -11.27
N GLN A 147 14.52 2.75 -11.10
CA GLN A 147 13.98 2.39 -9.77
C GLN A 147 14.55 1.06 -9.25
N ILE A 148 14.81 0.08 -10.13
CA ILE A 148 15.42 -1.18 -9.70
C ILE A 148 16.92 -1.04 -9.48
N GLN A 149 17.57 -0.10 -10.16
CA GLN A 149 18.95 0.30 -9.86
C GLN A 149 19.04 0.88 -8.45
N TRP A 150 18.20 1.87 -8.11
CA TRP A 150 18.17 2.46 -6.76
C TRP A 150 17.92 1.43 -5.66
N LEU A 151 17.06 0.44 -5.92
CA LEU A 151 16.87 -0.66 -4.97
C LEU A 151 18.15 -1.49 -4.81
N ALA A 152 18.84 -1.82 -5.89
CA ALA A 152 20.10 -2.56 -5.83
C ALA A 152 21.19 -1.78 -5.08
N GLU A 153 21.30 -0.47 -5.31
CA GLU A 153 22.22 0.44 -4.61
C GLU A 153 21.92 0.46 -3.11
N ALA A 154 20.65 0.71 -2.73
CA ALA A 154 20.23 0.71 -1.33
C ALA A 154 20.46 -0.65 -0.64
N MET A 155 20.25 -1.75 -1.37
CA MET A 155 20.58 -3.09 -0.87
C MET A 155 22.08 -3.28 -0.64
N LYS A 156 22.95 -2.74 -1.51
CA LYS A 156 24.41 -2.79 -1.33
C LYS A 156 24.85 -2.02 -0.09
N GLU A 157 24.29 -0.84 0.14
CA GLU A 157 24.62 0.01 1.31
C GLU A 157 24.38 -0.71 2.64
N VAL A 158 23.29 -1.48 2.73
CA VAL A 158 22.95 -2.23 3.95
C VAL A 158 23.57 -3.63 4.01
N THR A 159 24.18 -4.10 2.93
CA THR A 159 24.81 -5.43 2.88
C THR A 159 26.15 -5.40 3.63
N PRO A 160 26.38 -6.30 4.62
CA PRO A 160 27.64 -6.31 5.36
C PRO A 160 28.87 -6.45 4.44
N VAL A 161 29.89 -5.64 4.70
CA VAL A 161 31.12 -5.55 3.89
C VAL A 161 31.76 -6.92 3.65
N LYS A 162 31.76 -7.82 4.65
CA LYS A 162 32.30 -9.18 4.52
C LYS A 162 31.65 -9.99 3.38
N TYR A 163 30.38 -9.75 3.09
CA TYR A 163 29.68 -10.39 1.97
C TYR A 163 29.94 -9.66 0.67
N LEU A 164 29.99 -8.32 0.68
CA LEU A 164 30.34 -7.52 -0.50
C LEU A 164 31.71 -7.89 -1.06
N LYS A 165 32.72 -8.12 -0.21
CA LYS A 165 34.05 -8.60 -0.64
C LYS A 165 34.01 -9.90 -1.46
N LEU A 166 33.01 -10.74 -1.24
CA LEU A 166 32.87 -12.01 -1.95
C LEU A 166 32.25 -11.85 -3.34
N ILE A 167 31.50 -10.76 -3.57
CA ILE A 167 30.59 -10.65 -4.72
C ILE A 167 30.81 -9.41 -5.58
N ASP A 168 31.27 -8.29 -5.01
CA ASP A 168 31.48 -7.03 -5.71
C ASP A 168 32.98 -6.75 -5.88
N LYS A 169 33.40 -6.54 -7.13
CA LYS A 169 34.81 -6.30 -7.49
C LYS A 169 35.36 -5.00 -6.90
N LYS A 170 34.51 -4.01 -6.61
CA LYS A 170 34.92 -2.74 -6.00
C LYS A 170 35.47 -2.92 -4.58
N TYR A 171 35.02 -3.97 -3.90
CA TYR A 171 35.36 -4.24 -2.50
C TYR A 171 36.42 -5.35 -2.34
N LYS A 172 36.83 -5.99 -3.44
CA LYS A 172 37.95 -6.95 -3.46
C LYS A 172 39.27 -6.23 -3.33
#